data_AF-A0A7Z3GZC5-F1
#
_entry.id   AF-A0A7Z3GZC5-F1
#
_cell.length_a   1.000
_cell.length_b   1.000
_cell.length_c   1.000
_cell.angle_alpha   90.00
_cell.angle_beta   90.00
_cell.angle_gamma   90.00
#
_symmetry.space_group_name_H-M   'P 1'
#
loop_
_entity.id
_entity.type
_entity.pdbx_description
1 polymer ?
#
loop_
_entity_poly.entity_id
_entity_poly.type
_entity_poly.pdbx_seq_one_letter_code
_entity_poly.pdbx_strand_id
1 'polypeptide(L)'
;MKLKNLWWLLAFWLPMAFANTEPVAARVNGEVISELRLERFFVEYLEDRGRAVASIRSPKAYRQLRQAALDVLIDKELLWQEAQKRGLKVDDQAVQRQVEQIRVAIGGSERFVRRLQDAGFDEVSFTEYTRRELAAQQMFAALIRANTLQARHLLVRVAPDADAATDAAARLRLMQMRAAVVDGASFASDAVRSPFGWHLIYLPNHLEAVDVPDLQGSGTVRVQRARQQQAQARRQVLAQLRAQNRIERIDDD
;
A
#
# COMPACT_ATOMS: atom_id res chain seq x y z
N MET A 1 -66.10 15.20 12.66
CA MET A 1 -65.91 13.87 12.04
C MET A 1 -65.89 14.10 10.53
N LYS A 2 -64.88 13.77 9.72
CA LYS A 2 -63.78 12.81 9.77
C LYS A 2 -62.55 13.41 9.06
N LEU A 3 -61.37 12.98 9.53
CA LEU A 3 -60.04 13.20 8.95
C LEU A 3 -59.88 12.56 7.56
N LYS A 4 -58.96 13.12 6.75
CA LYS A 4 -57.70 12.49 6.25
C LYS A 4 -57.13 13.35 5.11
N ASN A 5 -56.16 14.22 5.38
CA ASN A 5 -54.70 13.99 5.28
C ASN A 5 -54.25 13.33 3.96
N LEU A 6 -53.44 14.04 3.17
CA LEU A 6 -52.02 13.74 2.92
C LEU A 6 -51.52 14.47 1.65
N TRP A 7 -51.01 15.70 1.78
CA TRP A 7 -50.20 16.34 0.75
C TRP A 7 -48.73 16.05 1.03
N TRP A 8 -48.11 15.25 0.16
CA TRP A 8 -46.68 15.00 0.17
C TRP A 8 -45.94 16.25 -0.33
N LEU A 9 -45.35 17.01 0.59
CA LEU A 9 -44.28 17.95 0.26
C LEU A 9 -42.99 17.15 0.07
N LEU A 10 -42.72 16.77 -1.17
CA LEU A 10 -41.43 16.26 -1.63
C LEU A 10 -40.44 17.45 -1.63
N ALA A 11 -39.91 17.77 -0.45
CA ALA A 11 -38.75 18.63 -0.32
C ALA A 11 -37.56 17.90 -0.93
N PHE A 12 -37.30 18.19 -2.20
CA PHE A 12 -36.15 17.73 -2.94
C PHE A 12 -34.90 18.33 -2.27
N TRP A 13 -34.33 17.58 -1.33
CA TRP A 13 -33.03 17.86 -0.75
C TRP A 13 -31.98 17.50 -1.82
N LEU A 14 -31.81 18.40 -2.79
CA LEU A 14 -30.61 18.41 -3.62
C LEU A 14 -29.46 18.74 -2.65
N PRO A 15 -28.49 17.84 -2.43
CA PRO A 15 -27.26 18.26 -1.78
C PRO A 15 -26.69 19.38 -2.63
N MET A 16 -26.55 20.57 -2.04
CA MET A 16 -25.67 21.60 -2.57
C MET A 16 -24.30 20.95 -2.70
N ALA A 17 -23.97 20.50 -3.91
CA ALA A 17 -22.59 20.30 -4.28
C ALA A 17 -21.95 21.69 -4.20
N PHE A 18 -21.30 21.97 -3.08
CA PHE A 18 -20.31 23.04 -3.03
C PHE A 18 -19.31 22.70 -4.14
N ALA A 19 -19.44 23.38 -5.27
CA ALA A 19 -18.42 23.40 -6.30
C ALA A 19 -17.22 24.09 -5.67
N ASN A 20 -16.39 23.33 -4.96
CA ASN A 20 -15.05 23.79 -4.60
C ASN A 20 -14.32 24.04 -5.91
N THR A 21 -14.13 25.31 -6.24
CA THR A 21 -13.28 25.81 -7.33
C THR A 21 -11.80 25.63 -7.01
N GLU A 22 -11.44 24.57 -6.29
CA GLU A 22 -10.04 24.20 -6.12
C GLU A 22 -9.60 23.42 -7.36
N PRO A 23 -8.51 23.83 -8.02
CA PRO A 23 -7.92 23.04 -9.09
C PRO A 23 -7.67 21.60 -8.65
N VAL A 24 -7.90 20.66 -9.56
CA VAL A 24 -7.83 19.22 -9.30
C VAL A 24 -6.54 18.70 -9.92
N ALA A 25 -5.71 18.01 -9.14
CA ALA A 25 -4.50 17.35 -9.64
C ALA A 25 -4.80 15.94 -10.16
N ALA A 26 -5.64 15.20 -9.43
CA ALA A 26 -6.05 13.85 -9.81
C ALA A 26 -7.38 13.46 -9.14
N ARG A 27 -7.97 12.36 -9.62
CA ARG A 27 -9.10 11.69 -8.98
C ARG A 27 -8.81 10.21 -8.78
N VAL A 28 -9.15 9.69 -7.61
CA VAL A 28 -9.01 8.27 -7.26
C VAL A 28 -10.39 7.72 -6.92
N ASN A 29 -10.95 6.89 -7.80
CA ASN A 29 -12.33 6.41 -7.72
C ASN A 29 -13.38 7.54 -7.58
N GLY A 30 -13.10 8.69 -8.19
CA GLY A 30 -13.95 9.89 -8.12
C GLY A 30 -13.59 10.87 -7.01
N GLU A 31 -12.87 10.43 -5.97
CA GLU A 31 -12.39 11.29 -4.89
C GLU A 31 -11.26 12.22 -5.36
N VAL A 32 -11.35 13.50 -4.99
CA VAL A 32 -10.45 14.56 -5.47
C VAL A 32 -9.14 14.57 -4.68
N ILE A 33 -8.03 14.62 -5.42
CA ILE A 33 -6.75 15.11 -4.94
C ILE A 33 -6.62 16.55 -5.46
N SER A 34 -6.79 17.54 -4.57
CA SER A 34 -6.68 18.95 -4.96
C SER A 34 -5.24 19.37 -5.19
N GLU A 35 -5.05 20.41 -6.00
CA GLU A 35 -3.74 21.01 -6.25
C GLU A 35 -3.07 21.51 -4.97
N LEU A 36 -3.86 22.08 -4.05
CA LEU A 36 -3.39 22.52 -2.75
C LEU A 36 -2.81 21.36 -1.93
N ARG A 37 -3.46 20.18 -1.96
CA ARG A 37 -2.97 18.98 -1.28
C ARG A 37 -1.67 18.50 -1.91
N LEU A 38 -1.57 18.52 -3.24
CA LEU A 38 -0.35 18.14 -3.96
C LEU A 38 0.81 19.08 -3.62
N GLU A 39 0.60 20.39 -3.65
CA GLU A 39 1.68 21.36 -3.39
C GLU A 39 2.22 21.25 -1.95
N ARG A 40 1.32 21.08 -0.97
CA ARG A 40 1.72 20.84 0.43
C ARG A 40 2.53 19.55 0.56
N PHE A 41 2.05 18.47 -0.03
CA PHE A 41 2.74 17.19 0.00
C PHE A 41 4.06 17.23 -0.78
N PHE A 42 4.18 18.06 -1.82
CA PHE A 42 5.40 18.18 -2.60
C PHE A 42 6.58 18.70 -1.77
N VAL A 43 6.31 19.64 -0.84
CA VAL A 43 7.34 20.11 0.10
C VAL A 43 7.82 18.97 1.01
N GLU A 44 6.89 18.24 1.65
CA GLU A 44 7.20 17.06 2.48
C GLU A 44 7.99 16.00 1.69
N TYR A 45 7.55 15.72 0.46
CA TYR A 45 8.18 14.75 -0.44
C TYR A 45 9.65 15.10 -0.75
N LEU A 46 9.99 16.40 -0.85
CA LEU A 46 11.36 16.84 -1.08
C LEU A 46 12.20 16.83 0.20
N GLU A 47 11.62 17.26 1.33
CA GLU A 47 12.28 17.26 2.64
C GLU A 47 12.75 15.85 3.04
N ASP A 48 11.89 14.84 2.85
CA ASP A 48 12.21 13.41 3.07
C ASP A 48 13.42 12.92 2.25
N ARG A 49 13.76 13.62 1.16
CA ARG A 49 14.88 13.32 0.27
C ARG A 49 16.08 14.25 0.50
N GLY A 50 16.05 15.06 1.57
CA GLY A 50 17.09 16.03 1.90
C GLY A 50 17.21 17.16 0.87
N ARG A 51 16.10 17.53 0.23
CA ARG A 51 16.08 18.52 -0.84
C ARG A 51 15.12 19.66 -0.54
N ALA A 52 15.54 20.89 -0.81
CA ALA A 52 14.67 22.06 -0.79
C ALA A 52 14.05 22.32 -2.17
N VAL A 53 12.82 22.86 -2.20
CA VAL A 53 12.15 23.32 -3.44
C VAL A 53 13.06 24.30 -4.20
N ALA A 54 13.66 25.26 -3.49
CA ALA A 54 14.56 26.27 -4.07
C ALA A 54 15.82 25.70 -4.75
N SER A 55 16.16 24.43 -4.50
CA SER A 55 17.30 23.78 -5.17
C SER A 55 16.96 23.28 -6.58
N ILE A 56 15.69 23.26 -6.97
CA ILE A 56 15.24 22.77 -8.28
C ILE A 56 15.36 23.88 -9.32
N ARG A 57 16.39 23.80 -10.16
CA ARG A 57 16.67 24.83 -11.18
C ARG A 57 16.09 24.53 -12.56
N SER A 58 15.67 23.28 -12.81
CA SER A 58 15.16 22.85 -14.12
C SER A 58 13.65 22.69 -14.07
N PRO A 59 12.89 23.36 -14.97
CA PRO A 59 11.43 23.17 -15.08
C PRO A 59 11.04 21.71 -15.37
N LYS A 60 11.84 21.00 -16.17
CA LYS A 60 11.63 19.57 -16.44
C LYS A 60 11.79 18.74 -15.17
N ALA A 61 12.85 18.99 -14.40
CA ALA A 61 13.08 18.27 -13.14
C ALA A 61 11.98 18.57 -12.12
N TYR A 62 11.52 19.82 -12.02
CA TYR A 62 10.39 20.20 -11.17
C TYR A 62 9.15 19.39 -11.52
N ARG A 63 8.74 19.37 -12.81
CA ARG A 63 7.57 18.59 -13.27
C ARG A 63 7.70 17.10 -12.96
N GLN A 64 8.86 16.49 -13.22
CA GLN A 64 9.08 15.07 -12.94
C GLN A 64 8.97 14.75 -11.45
N LEU A 65 9.51 15.61 -10.58
CA LEU A 65 9.42 15.41 -9.14
C LEU A 65 8.02 15.63 -8.61
N ARG A 66 7.31 16.63 -9.14
CA ARG A 66 5.92 16.91 -8.78
C ARG A 66 5.00 15.76 -9.22
N GLN A 67 5.20 15.22 -10.43
CA GLN A 67 4.52 14.00 -10.87
C GLN A 67 4.82 12.80 -9.97
N ALA A 68 6.09 12.61 -9.57
CA ALA A 68 6.44 11.54 -8.65
C ALA A 68 5.81 11.72 -7.26
N ALA A 69 5.67 12.96 -6.77
CA ALA A 69 4.93 13.25 -5.55
C ALA A 69 3.43 12.96 -5.70
N LEU A 70 2.82 13.33 -6.83
CA LEU A 70 1.43 13.01 -7.14
C LEU A 70 1.21 11.49 -7.18
N ASP A 71 2.14 10.72 -7.77
CA ASP A 71 2.07 9.25 -7.79
C ASP A 71 2.05 8.65 -6.37
N VAL A 72 2.86 9.19 -5.45
CA VAL A 72 2.87 8.76 -4.05
C VAL A 72 1.58 9.18 -3.33
N LEU A 73 1.04 10.35 -3.63
CA LEU A 73 -0.20 10.83 -3.05
C LEU A 73 -1.41 9.98 -3.51
N ILE A 74 -1.42 9.58 -4.78
CA ILE A 74 -2.38 8.60 -5.33
C ILE A 74 -2.26 7.26 -4.60
N ASP A 75 -1.03 6.76 -4.36
CA ASP A 75 -0.83 5.52 -3.61
C ASP A 75 -1.38 5.59 -2.19
N LYS A 76 -1.13 6.70 -1.48
CA LYS A 76 -1.67 6.95 -0.14
C LYS A 76 -3.19 6.96 -0.15
N GLU A 77 -3.80 7.64 -1.12
CA GLU A 77 -5.27 7.70 -1.25
C GLU A 77 -5.87 6.31 -1.54
N LEU A 78 -5.28 5.54 -2.45
CA LEU A 78 -5.69 4.17 -2.74
C LEU A 78 -5.61 3.27 -1.50
N LEU A 79 -4.51 3.36 -0.75
CA LEU A 79 -4.32 2.59 0.47
C LEU A 79 -5.32 2.99 1.56
N TRP A 80 -5.64 4.28 1.68
CA TRP A 80 -6.68 4.78 2.57
C TRP A 80 -8.06 4.24 2.19
N GLN A 81 -8.44 4.31 0.91
CA GLN A 81 -9.72 3.77 0.44
C GLN A 81 -9.81 2.26 0.65
N GLU A 82 -8.71 1.53 0.44
CA GLU A 82 -8.66 0.09 0.73
C GLU A 82 -8.77 -0.20 2.24
N ALA A 83 -8.17 0.63 3.10
CA ALA A 83 -8.37 0.57 4.56
C ALA A 83 -9.85 0.73 4.92
N GLN A 84 -10.52 1.75 4.38
CA GLN A 84 -11.94 1.97 4.62
C GLN A 84 -12.80 0.79 4.12
N LYS A 85 -12.54 0.32 2.91
CA LYS A 85 -13.24 -0.82 2.29
C LYS A 85 -13.14 -2.09 3.12
N ARG A 86 -12.00 -2.33 3.79
CA ARG A 86 -11.78 -3.49 4.66
C ARG A 86 -12.17 -3.25 6.12
N GLY A 87 -12.71 -2.07 6.45
CA GLY A 87 -13.11 -1.71 7.80
C GLY A 87 -11.94 -1.58 8.78
N LEU A 88 -10.72 -1.29 8.30
CA LEU A 88 -9.56 -1.04 9.15
C LEU A 88 -9.79 0.26 9.92
N LYS A 89 -9.83 0.17 11.24
CA LYS A 89 -9.92 1.32 12.15
C LYS A 89 -8.61 1.49 12.90
N VAL A 90 -8.02 2.67 12.80
CA VAL A 90 -6.84 3.04 13.59
C VAL A 90 -7.32 3.37 15.00
N ASP A 91 -6.64 2.82 16.00
CA ASP A 91 -6.84 3.15 17.40
C ASP A 91 -6.64 4.66 17.63
N ASP A 92 -7.63 5.32 18.23
CA ASP A 92 -7.57 6.76 18.50
C ASP A 92 -6.39 7.12 19.41
N GLN A 93 -6.00 6.24 20.34
CA GLN A 93 -4.81 6.50 21.15
C GLN A 93 -3.53 6.45 20.31
N ALA A 94 -3.47 5.61 19.28
CA ALA A 94 -2.34 5.60 18.34
C ALA A 94 -2.27 6.89 17.54
N VAL A 95 -3.41 7.43 17.10
CA VAL A 95 -3.47 8.74 16.42
C VAL A 95 -2.96 9.84 17.35
N GLN A 96 -3.47 9.91 18.59
CA GLN A 96 -3.06 10.93 19.56
C GLN A 96 -1.58 10.83 19.93
N ARG A 97 -1.06 9.61 20.12
CA ARG A 97 0.39 9.40 20.33
C ARG A 97 1.22 9.93 19.17
N GLN A 98 0.79 9.69 17.93
CA GLN A 98 1.48 10.18 16.75
C GLN A 98 1.45 11.71 16.66
N VAL A 99 0.30 12.33 16.90
CA VAL A 99 0.15 13.79 16.93
C VAL A 99 1.06 14.41 17.99
N GLU A 100 1.08 13.84 19.20
CA GLU A 100 1.95 14.33 20.27
C GLU A 100 3.44 14.17 19.96
N GLN A 101 3.84 13.05 19.36
CA GLN A 101 5.23 12.86 18.91
C GLN A 101 5.65 13.93 17.90
N ILE A 102 4.77 14.26 16.95
CA ILE A 102 5.02 15.32 15.97
C ILE A 102 5.10 16.69 16.65
N ARG A 103 4.20 16.97 17.61
CA ARG A 103 4.21 18.21 18.41
C ARG A 103 5.53 18.38 19.16
N VAL A 104 6.02 17.33 19.81
CA VAL A 104 7.32 17.33 20.50
C VAL A 104 8.46 17.53 19.51
N ALA A 105 8.46 16.82 18.39
CA ALA A 105 9.50 16.92 17.36
C ALA A 105 9.60 18.32 16.73
N ILE A 106 8.47 19.02 16.56
CA ILE A 106 8.42 20.40 16.08
C ILE A 106 8.88 21.41 17.15
N GLY A 107 8.95 20.99 18.42
CA GLY A 107 9.46 21.80 19.52
C GLY A 107 8.39 22.43 20.39
N GLY A 108 7.26 21.74 20.58
CA GLY A 108 6.19 22.08 21.54
C GLY A 108 4.96 22.76 20.92
N SER A 109 3.93 22.97 21.74
CA SER A 109 2.58 23.38 21.32
C SER A 109 2.55 24.68 20.51
N GLU A 110 3.28 25.73 20.92
CA GLU A 110 3.25 27.02 20.20
C GLU A 110 3.80 26.92 18.78
N ARG A 111 4.94 26.24 18.61
CA ARG A 111 5.54 26.01 17.28
C ARG A 111 4.67 25.07 16.45
N PHE A 112 4.07 24.07 17.09
CA PHE A 112 3.15 23.15 16.44
C PHE A 112 1.94 23.86 15.85
N VAL A 113 1.23 24.68 16.63
CA VAL A 113 0.05 25.42 16.15
C VAL A 113 0.41 26.35 14.99
N ARG A 114 1.53 27.08 15.09
CA ARG A 114 1.99 27.94 13.98
C ARG A 114 2.30 27.12 12.72
N ARG A 115 3.01 25.99 12.87
CA ARG A 115 3.35 25.10 11.75
C ARG A 115 2.10 24.53 11.08
N LEU A 116 1.08 24.17 11.86
CA LEU A 116 -0.21 23.72 11.32
C LEU A 116 -0.88 24.82 10.52
N GLN A 117 -0.94 26.04 11.06
CA GLN A 117 -1.54 27.19 10.36
C GLN A 117 -0.80 27.51 9.06
N ASP A 118 0.53 27.52 9.06
CA ASP A 118 1.36 27.72 7.87
C ASP A 118 1.10 26.63 6.81
N ALA A 119 0.85 25.40 7.26
CA ALA A 119 0.47 24.27 6.41
C ALA A 119 -1.03 24.24 6.09
N GLY A 120 -1.82 25.21 6.55
CA GLY A 120 -3.26 25.33 6.35
C GLY A 120 -4.06 24.19 6.99
N PHE A 121 -3.66 23.79 8.19
CA PHE A 121 -4.35 22.86 9.08
C PHE A 121 -4.76 23.57 10.37
N ASP A 122 -5.86 23.10 10.95
CA ASP A 122 -6.10 23.17 12.39
C ASP A 122 -5.81 21.82 13.05
N GLU A 123 -5.93 21.74 14.37
CA GLU A 123 -5.60 20.53 15.11
C GLU A 123 -6.54 19.36 14.79
N VAL A 124 -7.81 19.64 14.47
CA VAL A 124 -8.81 18.61 14.16
C VAL A 124 -8.51 18.00 12.78
N SER A 125 -8.36 18.84 11.76
CA SER A 125 -8.01 18.44 10.40
C SER A 125 -6.64 17.76 10.33
N PHE A 126 -5.67 18.17 11.16
CA PHE A 126 -4.39 17.48 11.27
C PHE A 126 -4.50 16.11 11.93
N THR A 127 -5.38 15.97 12.93
CA THR A 127 -5.67 14.68 13.56
C THR A 127 -6.32 13.72 12.57
N GLU A 128 -7.28 14.19 11.77
CA GLU A 128 -7.88 13.39 10.70
C GLU A 128 -6.89 13.02 9.61
N TYR A 129 -6.03 13.96 9.20
CA TYR A 129 -4.93 13.68 8.28
C TYR A 129 -4.01 12.57 8.82
N THR A 130 -3.60 12.68 10.09
CA THR A 130 -2.77 11.68 10.77
C THR A 130 -3.46 10.32 10.82
N ARG A 131 -4.77 10.27 11.07
CA ARG A 131 -5.55 9.02 11.05
C ARG A 131 -5.53 8.37 9.66
N ARG A 132 -5.75 9.15 8.59
CA ARG A 132 -5.73 8.65 7.21
C ARG A 132 -4.36 8.08 6.85
N GLU A 133 -3.29 8.78 7.23
CA GLU A 133 -1.91 8.35 7.01
C GLU A 133 -1.59 7.04 7.75
N LEU A 134 -1.92 6.94 9.04
CA LEU A 134 -1.72 5.72 9.81
C LEU A 134 -2.53 4.54 9.24
N ALA A 135 -3.76 4.78 8.80
CA ALA A 135 -4.59 3.76 8.19
C ALA A 135 -4.00 3.25 6.87
N ALA A 136 -3.54 4.16 6.00
CA ALA A 136 -2.87 3.81 4.74
C ALA A 136 -1.58 3.01 5.00
N GLN A 137 -0.77 3.41 5.99
CA GLN A 137 0.44 2.70 6.39
C GLN A 137 0.16 1.29 6.90
N GLN A 138 -0.82 1.13 7.80
CA GLN A 138 -1.22 -0.17 8.34
C GLN A 138 -1.80 -1.07 7.24
N MET A 139 -2.64 -0.53 6.36
CA MET A 139 -3.16 -1.26 5.21
C MET A 139 -2.04 -1.71 4.28
N PHE A 140 -1.07 -0.85 3.99
CA PHE A 140 0.05 -1.24 3.14
C PHE A 140 0.86 -2.38 3.76
N ALA A 141 1.15 -2.31 5.05
CA ALA A 141 1.83 -3.38 5.77
C ALA A 141 1.01 -4.70 5.75
N ALA A 142 -0.31 -4.61 5.91
CA ALA A 142 -1.21 -5.76 5.83
C ALA A 142 -1.21 -6.37 4.43
N LEU A 143 -1.27 -5.57 3.36
CA LEU A 143 -1.24 -6.04 1.98
C LEU A 143 0.11 -6.68 1.62
N ILE A 144 1.23 -6.10 2.06
CA ILE A 144 2.56 -6.69 1.86
C ILE A 144 2.62 -8.06 2.54
N ARG A 145 2.19 -8.14 3.82
CA ARG A 145 2.15 -9.41 4.57
C ARG A 145 1.25 -10.44 3.90
N ALA A 146 0.07 -10.01 3.45
CA ALA A 146 -0.85 -10.89 2.75
C ALA A 146 -0.27 -11.38 1.42
N ASN A 147 0.50 -10.56 0.70
CA ASN A 147 1.17 -10.95 -0.54
C ASN A 147 2.38 -11.86 -0.29
N THR A 148 3.11 -11.67 0.81
CA THR A 148 4.30 -12.48 1.14
C THR A 148 3.96 -13.85 1.72
N LEU A 149 2.86 -13.98 2.43
CA LEU A 149 2.45 -15.23 3.09
C LEU A 149 1.52 -16.11 2.24
N GLN A 150 1.31 -15.81 0.95
CA GLN A 150 0.47 -16.67 0.10
C GLN A 150 1.18 -17.97 -0.26
N ALA A 151 0.65 -19.08 0.25
CA ALA A 151 1.05 -20.40 -0.18
C ALA A 151 0.76 -20.57 -1.68
N ARG A 152 1.77 -20.92 -2.44
CA ARG A 152 1.70 -21.27 -3.85
C ARG A 152 1.76 -22.78 -4.00
N HIS A 153 1.14 -23.29 -5.06
CA HIS A 153 0.99 -24.71 -5.30
C HIS A 153 1.47 -25.04 -6.72
N LEU A 154 2.41 -25.97 -6.83
CA LEU A 154 2.83 -26.57 -8.09
C LEU A 154 2.25 -27.98 -8.20
N LEU A 155 1.60 -28.24 -9.34
CA LEU A 155 1.07 -29.55 -9.71
C LEU A 155 1.77 -30.04 -10.99
N VAL A 156 2.44 -31.18 -10.91
CA VAL A 156 2.82 -31.97 -12.08
C VAL A 156 1.75 -33.04 -12.27
N ARG A 157 0.92 -32.88 -13.31
CA ARG A 157 -0.21 -33.78 -13.56
C ARG A 157 0.26 -35.18 -13.93
N VAL A 158 -0.39 -36.19 -13.35
CA VAL A 158 -0.20 -37.61 -13.67
C VAL A 158 -1.56 -38.28 -13.60
N ALA A 159 -1.88 -39.14 -14.58
CA ALA A 159 -3.12 -39.90 -14.55
C ALA A 159 -3.15 -40.88 -13.35
N PRO A 160 -4.33 -41.22 -12.80
CA PRO A 160 -4.42 -42.16 -11.67
C PRO A 160 -3.89 -43.56 -11.99
N ASP A 161 -3.97 -43.97 -13.25
CA ASP A 161 -3.61 -45.27 -13.80
C ASP A 161 -2.27 -45.26 -14.56
N ALA A 162 -1.49 -44.18 -14.45
CA ALA A 162 -0.19 -44.09 -15.08
C ALA A 162 0.77 -45.18 -14.58
N ASP A 163 1.63 -45.66 -15.47
CA ASP A 163 2.66 -46.63 -15.10
C ASP A 163 3.71 -46.03 -14.15
N ALA A 164 4.45 -46.92 -13.48
CA ALA A 164 5.46 -46.53 -12.50
C ALA A 164 6.57 -45.64 -13.09
N ALA A 165 6.90 -45.82 -14.37
CA ALA A 165 7.93 -45.03 -15.04
C ALA A 165 7.49 -43.58 -15.23
N THR A 166 6.24 -43.38 -15.67
CA THR A 166 5.61 -42.07 -15.86
C THR A 166 5.44 -41.35 -14.52
N ASP A 167 5.01 -42.06 -13.48
CA ASP A 167 4.88 -41.50 -12.13
C ASP A 167 6.23 -41.04 -11.56
N ALA A 168 7.27 -41.88 -11.71
CA ALA A 168 8.63 -41.56 -11.28
C ALA A 168 9.22 -40.35 -12.05
N ALA A 169 8.99 -40.27 -13.37
CA ALA A 169 9.43 -39.14 -14.19
C ALA A 169 8.75 -37.83 -13.76
N ALA A 170 7.45 -37.88 -13.44
CA ALA A 170 6.70 -36.74 -12.95
C ALA A 170 7.20 -36.26 -11.58
N ARG A 171 7.48 -37.19 -10.65
CA ARG A 171 8.09 -36.87 -9.35
C ARG A 171 9.45 -36.20 -9.54
N LEU A 172 10.30 -36.76 -10.41
CA LEU A 172 11.62 -36.21 -10.69
C LEU A 172 11.53 -34.78 -11.23
N ARG A 173 10.61 -34.53 -12.17
CA ARG A 173 10.34 -33.18 -12.70
C ARG A 173 9.95 -32.20 -11.60
N LEU A 174 9.05 -32.61 -10.69
CA LEU A 174 8.67 -31.77 -9.56
C LEU A 174 9.87 -31.47 -8.64
N MET A 175 10.73 -32.46 -8.38
CA MET A 175 11.94 -32.27 -7.56
C MET A 175 12.96 -31.32 -8.20
N GLN A 176 13.14 -31.39 -9.52
CA GLN A 176 13.97 -30.42 -10.25
C GLN A 176 13.40 -28.99 -10.13
N MET A 177 12.08 -28.83 -10.25
CA MET A 177 11.43 -27.54 -10.05
C MET A 177 11.53 -27.05 -8.60
N ARG A 178 11.42 -27.95 -7.62
CA ARG A 178 11.54 -27.64 -6.18
C ARG A 178 12.89 -27.00 -5.87
N ALA A 179 13.98 -27.43 -6.49
CA ALA A 179 15.31 -26.85 -6.26
C ALA A 179 15.34 -25.35 -6.57
N ALA A 180 14.71 -24.91 -7.67
CA ALA A 180 14.60 -23.50 -8.03
C ALA A 180 13.65 -22.72 -7.11
N VAL A 181 12.62 -23.39 -6.57
CA VAL A 181 11.66 -22.77 -5.63
C VAL A 181 12.27 -22.56 -4.25
N VAL A 182 13.01 -23.54 -3.73
CA VAL A 182 13.56 -23.53 -2.38
C VAL A 182 14.60 -22.42 -2.17
N ASP A 183 15.38 -22.06 -3.20
CA ASP A 183 16.36 -20.96 -3.10
C ASP A 183 15.69 -19.58 -2.84
N GLY A 184 14.41 -19.43 -3.21
CA GLY A 184 13.64 -18.20 -3.00
C GLY A 184 12.59 -18.28 -1.89
N ALA A 185 12.13 -19.48 -1.53
CA ALA A 185 11.00 -19.70 -0.64
C ALA A 185 11.38 -19.69 0.85
N SER A 186 10.49 -19.20 1.69
CA SER A 186 10.60 -19.33 3.16
C SER A 186 10.19 -20.69 3.69
N PHE A 187 9.37 -21.39 2.92
CA PHE A 187 8.92 -22.73 3.20
C PHE A 187 8.64 -23.46 1.88
N ALA A 188 8.98 -24.75 1.82
CA ALA A 188 8.51 -25.64 0.77
C ALA A 188 8.21 -27.01 1.39
N SER A 189 7.04 -27.56 1.10
CA SER A 189 6.65 -28.90 1.54
C SER A 189 7.52 -29.97 0.87
N ASP A 190 7.37 -31.21 1.33
CA ASP A 190 7.75 -32.36 0.53
C ASP A 190 6.79 -32.54 -0.65
N ALA A 191 7.20 -33.33 -1.64
CA ALA A 191 6.32 -33.71 -2.73
C ALA A 191 5.28 -34.72 -2.25
N VAL A 192 4.01 -34.41 -2.49
CA VAL A 192 2.87 -35.24 -2.08
C VAL A 192 2.17 -35.78 -3.32
N ARG A 193 1.91 -37.09 -3.34
CA ARG A 193 1.13 -37.74 -4.40
C ARG A 193 -0.37 -37.61 -4.10
N SER A 194 -1.15 -37.16 -5.08
CA SER A 194 -2.62 -37.16 -5.05
C SER A 194 -3.17 -37.73 -6.36
N PRO A 195 -4.47 -38.06 -6.49
CA PRO A 195 -5.06 -38.56 -7.75
C PRO A 195 -4.80 -37.70 -8.99
N PHE A 196 -4.51 -36.40 -8.83
CA PHE A 196 -4.23 -35.48 -9.93
C PHE A 196 -2.76 -35.44 -10.36
N GLY A 197 -1.86 -36.04 -9.58
CA GLY A 197 -0.42 -36.07 -9.81
C GLY A 197 0.40 -35.70 -8.58
N TRP A 198 1.54 -35.07 -8.80
CA TRP A 198 2.48 -34.68 -7.74
C TRP A 198 2.35 -33.21 -7.39
N HIS A 199 2.23 -32.93 -6.08
CA HIS A 199 1.95 -31.61 -5.52
C HIS A 199 3.13 -31.11 -4.68
N LEU A 200 3.41 -29.81 -4.77
CA LEU A 200 4.33 -29.09 -3.89
C LEU A 200 3.68 -27.78 -3.45
N ILE A 201 3.64 -27.53 -2.14
CA ILE A 201 3.18 -26.27 -1.56
C ILE A 201 4.40 -25.48 -1.09
N TYR A 202 4.48 -24.19 -1.40
CA TYR A 202 5.61 -23.36 -0.99
C TYR A 202 5.18 -21.93 -0.68
N LEU A 203 5.89 -21.26 0.23
CA LEU A 203 5.73 -19.83 0.50
C LEU A 203 6.90 -19.07 -0.13
N PRO A 204 6.64 -18.22 -1.14
CA PRO A 204 7.69 -17.65 -1.98
C PRO A 204 8.54 -16.58 -1.29
N ASN A 205 8.14 -16.03 -0.15
CA ASN A 205 8.84 -14.90 0.48
C ASN A 205 9.21 -15.20 1.93
N HIS A 206 10.44 -14.87 2.30
CA HIS A 206 10.91 -14.88 3.68
C HIS A 206 10.73 -13.52 4.33
N LEU A 207 10.10 -13.51 5.52
CA LEU A 207 10.32 -12.46 6.51
C LEU A 207 11.36 -13.09 7.45
N GLU A 208 12.60 -12.60 7.44
CA GLU A 208 13.64 -13.15 8.32
C GLU A 208 13.14 -13.18 9.77
N ALA A 209 13.17 -14.36 10.37
CA ALA A 209 13.24 -14.46 11.83
C ALA A 209 14.65 -14.03 12.23
N VAL A 210 14.73 -13.16 13.23
CA VAL A 210 15.93 -12.41 13.65
C VAL A 210 17.08 -13.28 14.18
N ASP A 211 16.88 -14.59 14.39
CA ASP A 211 17.75 -15.41 15.23
C ASP A 211 18.38 -16.64 14.54
N VAL A 212 19.23 -16.46 13.53
CA VAL A 212 20.14 -17.52 13.06
C VAL A 212 21.59 -17.02 13.08
N PRO A 213 22.51 -17.64 13.86
CA PRO A 213 23.91 -17.19 13.95
C PRO A 213 24.63 -17.21 12.60
N ASP A 214 25.29 -16.10 12.25
CA ASP A 214 26.03 -15.94 10.99
C ASP A 214 27.45 -16.50 11.13
N LEU A 215 27.65 -17.76 10.74
CA LEU A 215 28.95 -18.43 10.87
C LEU A 215 29.90 -18.19 9.66
N GLN A 216 29.45 -17.55 8.57
CA GLN A 216 30.20 -17.51 7.30
C GLN A 216 30.06 -16.22 6.47
N GLY A 217 29.74 -15.07 7.09
CA GLY A 217 29.65 -13.78 6.38
C GLY A 217 28.52 -13.69 5.36
N SER A 218 27.52 -14.57 5.47
CA SER A 218 26.35 -14.63 4.59
C SER A 218 25.24 -13.66 5.02
N GLY A 219 25.41 -12.92 6.12
CA GLY A 219 24.43 -11.94 6.61
C GLY A 219 24.20 -10.77 5.64
N THR A 220 25.24 -10.25 4.98
CA THR A 220 25.10 -9.08 4.08
C THR A 220 24.32 -9.41 2.81
N VAL A 221 24.58 -10.57 2.20
CA VAL A 221 23.84 -11.07 1.02
C VAL A 221 22.38 -11.34 1.37
N ARG A 222 22.12 -11.92 2.54
CA ARG A 222 20.76 -12.16 3.06
C ARG A 222 19.98 -10.87 3.25
N VAL A 223 20.57 -9.88 3.92
CA VAL A 223 19.94 -8.56 4.12
C VAL A 223 19.65 -7.86 2.79
N GLN A 224 20.56 -7.92 1.81
CA GLN A 224 20.33 -7.34 0.49
C GLN A 224 19.19 -8.05 -0.26
N ARG A 225 19.17 -9.39 -0.24
CA ARG A 225 18.11 -10.20 -0.84
C ARG A 225 16.75 -9.91 -0.20
N ALA A 226 16.68 -9.84 1.13
CA ALA A 226 15.48 -9.49 1.87
C ALA A 226 14.95 -8.09 1.49
N ARG A 227 15.84 -7.09 1.39
CA ARG A 227 15.47 -5.74 0.94
C ARG A 227 14.93 -5.73 -0.48
N GLN A 228 15.55 -6.49 -1.40
CA GLN A 228 15.09 -6.61 -2.77
C GLN A 228 13.70 -7.25 -2.86
N GLN A 229 13.50 -8.37 -2.15
CA GLN A 229 12.20 -9.05 -2.10
C GLN A 229 11.11 -8.16 -1.50
N GLN A 230 11.41 -7.45 -0.42
CA GLN A 230 10.47 -6.51 0.19
C GLN A 230 10.14 -5.35 -0.77
N ALA A 231 11.12 -4.79 -1.47
CA ALA A 231 10.90 -3.74 -2.47
C ALA A 231 10.02 -4.25 -3.63
N GLN A 232 10.23 -5.49 -4.08
CA GLN A 232 9.41 -6.12 -5.10
C GLN A 232 7.97 -6.34 -4.62
N ALA A 233 7.78 -6.87 -3.41
CA ALA A 233 6.46 -7.09 -2.82
C ALA A 233 5.68 -5.78 -2.69
N ARG A 234 6.34 -4.70 -2.23
CA ARG A 234 5.77 -3.35 -2.18
C ARG A 234 5.30 -2.86 -3.54
N ARG A 235 6.15 -3.00 -4.57
CA ARG A 235 5.81 -2.61 -5.95
C ARG A 235 4.63 -3.40 -6.50
N GLN A 236 4.59 -4.71 -6.26
CA GLN A 236 3.50 -5.58 -6.70
C GLN A 236 2.15 -5.19 -6.08
N VAL A 237 2.14 -4.95 -4.75
CA VAL A 237 0.93 -4.51 -4.03
C VAL A 237 0.39 -3.21 -4.61
N LEU A 238 1.24 -2.20 -4.79
CA LEU A 238 0.80 -0.90 -5.32
C LEU A 238 0.35 -1.01 -6.79
N ALA A 239 1.06 -1.80 -7.61
CA ALA A 239 0.68 -2.04 -9.00
C ALA A 239 -0.68 -2.74 -9.11
N GLN A 240 -0.92 -3.75 -8.26
CA GLN A 240 -2.21 -4.44 -8.19
C GLN A 240 -3.32 -3.49 -7.74
N LEU A 241 -3.06 -2.66 -6.73
CA LEU A 241 -4.04 -1.72 -6.23
C LEU A 241 -4.38 -0.65 -7.28
N ARG A 242 -3.38 -0.11 -7.98
CA ARG A 242 -3.61 0.82 -9.10
C ARG A 242 -4.40 0.18 -10.24
N ALA A 243 -4.12 -1.07 -10.59
CA ALA A 243 -4.82 -1.79 -11.67
C ALA A 243 -6.30 -2.08 -11.34
N GLN A 244 -6.66 -2.15 -10.07
CA GLN A 244 -8.02 -2.46 -9.60
C GLN A 244 -8.89 -1.22 -9.39
N ASN A 245 -8.33 -0.02 -9.53
CA ASN A 245 -9.00 1.23 -9.18
C ASN A 245 -8.93 2.23 -10.34
N ARG A 246 -9.90 3.13 -10.40
CA ARG A 246 -9.95 4.18 -11.43
C ARG A 246 -9.09 5.36 -10.98
N ILE A 247 -8.12 5.75 -11.80
CA ILE A 247 -7.23 6.88 -11.54
C ILE A 247 -7.30 7.82 -12.74
N GLU A 248 -7.66 9.07 -12.48
CA GLU A 248 -7.69 10.14 -13.49
C GLU A 248 -6.69 11.21 -13.10
N ARG A 249 -5.84 11.61 -14.03
CA ARG A 249 -4.88 12.70 -13.84
C ARG A 249 -5.38 13.89 -14.63
N ILE A 250 -5.30 15.07 -14.03
CA ILE A 250 -5.48 16.32 -14.73
C ILE A 250 -4.07 16.80 -15.01
N ASP A 251 -3.63 16.70 -16.26
CA ASP A 251 -2.30 17.17 -16.64
C ASP A 251 -2.29 18.71 -16.64
N ASP A 252 -1.19 19.28 -16.12
CA ASP A 252 -0.85 20.69 -16.31
C ASP A 252 -0.16 20.84 -17.68
N ASP A 253 -0.95 20.94 -18.76
CA ASP A 253 -0.44 21.40 -20.06
C ASP A 253 -0.08 22.91 -20.01
#